data_AF-A0A3M3XXJ0-F1
#
_entry.id   AF-A0A3M3XXJ0-F1
#
_cell.length_a   1.000
_cell.length_b   1.000
_cell.length_c   1.000
_cell.angle_alpha   90.00
_cell.angle_beta   90.00
_cell.angle_gamma   90.00
#
_symmetry.space_group_name_H-M   'P 1'
#
loop_
_entity.id
_entity.type
_entity.pdbx_description
1 polymer ?
#
loop_
_entity_poly.entity_id
_entity_poly.type
_entity_poly.pdbx_seq_one_letter_code
_entity_poly.pdbx_strand_id
1 'polypeptide(L)' 'PLRAMPRKPRPGLPRLFDRPKYRQRNIIERMFGWLKENRRIGTRYDKLAKSYAAMVTLACCLRCIRQYFSYKT' A
#
# COMPACT_ATOMS: atom_id res chain seq x y z
N PRO A 1 17.47 30.96 -27.83
CA PRO A 1 16.48 29.88 -28.05
C PRO A 1 16.92 28.61 -27.32
N LEU A 2 16.11 28.07 -26.40
CA LEU A 2 16.45 26.84 -25.67
C LEU A 2 16.38 25.64 -26.62
N ARG A 3 17.52 24.98 -26.86
CA ARG A 3 17.57 23.74 -27.66
C ARG A 3 16.83 22.64 -26.90
N ALA A 4 15.69 22.20 -27.42
CA ALA A 4 15.00 21.01 -26.94
C ALA A 4 15.84 19.77 -27.31
N MET A 5 16.67 19.29 -26.38
CA MET A 5 17.36 18.01 -26.55
C MET A 5 16.34 16.86 -26.43
N PRO A 6 16.23 15.96 -27.42
CA PRO A 6 15.39 14.78 -27.30
C PRO A 6 15.98 13.86 -26.21
N ARG A 7 15.28 13.78 -25.07
CA ARG A 7 15.67 12.87 -23.99
C ARG A 7 15.36 11.43 -24.42
N LYS A 8 16.39 10.58 -24.51
CA LYS A 8 16.21 9.14 -24.74
C LYS A 8 15.35 8.57 -23.60
N PRO A 9 14.19 7.94 -23.88
CA PRO A 9 13.34 7.41 -22.83
C PRO A 9 14.10 6.36 -22.02
N ARG A 10 14.05 6.47 -20.69
CA ARG A 10 14.75 5.54 -19.78
C ARG A 10 14.19 4.12 -19.99
N PRO A 11 15.05 3.09 -20.12
CA PRO A 11 14.59 1.70 -20.17
C PRO A 11 13.77 1.40 -18.91
N GLY A 12 12.56 0.89 -19.06
CA GLY A 12 11.70 0.44 -17.95
C GLY A 12 10.59 1.39 -17.51
N LEU A 13 10.49 2.62 -18.05
CA LEU A 13 9.25 3.39 -17.88
C LEU A 13 8.18 2.79 -18.81
N PRO A 14 7.04 2.27 -18.30
CA PRO A 14 5.97 1.81 -19.17
C PRO A 14 5.57 2.98 -20.05
N ARG A 15 5.59 2.78 -21.37
CA ARG A 15 5.18 3.81 -22.36
C ARG A 15 3.75 4.32 -22.13
N LEU A 16 2.97 3.60 -21.32
CA LEU A 16 1.58 3.86 -20.95
C LEU A 16 1.48 4.02 -19.43
N PHE A 17 2.07 5.08 -18.88
CA PHE A 17 1.83 5.45 -17.48
C PHE A 17 0.44 6.07 -17.35
N ASP A 18 -0.54 5.22 -17.04
CA ASP A 18 -1.88 5.63 -16.72
C ASP A 18 -1.91 6.27 -15.32
N ARG A 19 -1.92 7.60 -15.28
CA ARG A 19 -1.98 8.42 -14.07
C ARG A 19 -3.19 8.10 -13.18
N PRO A 20 -4.44 8.07 -13.68
CA PRO A 20 -5.59 7.74 -12.84
C PRO A 20 -5.50 6.32 -12.27
N LYS A 21 -5.07 5.33 -13.07
CA LYS A 21 -4.86 3.96 -12.56
C LYS A 21 -3.76 3.89 -11.50
N TYR A 22 -2.66 4.63 -11.69
CA TYR A 22 -1.58 4.70 -10.71
C TYR A 22 -2.01 5.37 -9.40
N ARG A 23 -2.89 6.38 -9.46
CA ARG A 23 -3.41 7.07 -8.27
C ARG A 23 -4.24 6.15 -7.36
N GLN A 24 -5.02 5.23 -7.93
CA GLN A 24 -5.82 4.26 -7.16
C GLN A 24 -4.94 3.34 -6.30
N ARG A 25 -3.71 3.05 -6.76
CA ARG A 25 -2.74 2.20 -6.05
C ARG A 25 -2.36 2.76 -4.68
N ASN A 26 -2.41 4.08 -4.48
CA ASN A 26 -2.12 4.72 -3.20
C ASN A 26 -3.00 4.18 -2.06
N ILE A 27 -4.25 3.83 -2.33
CA ILE A 27 -5.15 3.26 -1.31
C ILE A 27 -4.62 1.91 -0.82
N ILE A 28 -4.20 1.07 -1.76
CA ILE A 28 -3.64 -0.26 -1.49
C ILE A 28 -2.28 -0.13 -0.78
N GLU A 29 -1.42 0.80 -1.21
CA GLU A 29 -0.11 1.02 -0.59
C GLU A 29 -0.22 1.55 0.83
N ARG A 30 -1.13 2.51 1.09
CA ARG A 30 -1.44 2.97 2.45
C ARG A 30 -2.01 1.83 3.30
N MET A 31 -2.80 0.94 2.69
CA MET A 31 -3.29 -0.24 3.36
C MET A 31 -2.16 -1.14 3.87
N PHE A 32 -1.24 -1.51 2.98
CA PHE A 32 -0.09 -2.32 3.35
C PHE A 32 0.88 -1.58 4.28
N GLY A 33 0.96 -0.26 4.19
CA GLY A 33 1.73 0.58 5.12
C GLY A 33 1.28 0.41 6.56
N TRP A 34 -0.03 0.54 6.84
CA TRP A 34 -0.55 0.31 8.19
C TRP A 34 -0.36 -1.15 8.63
N LEU A 35 -0.59 -2.12 7.73
CA LEU A 35 -0.45 -3.54 8.09
C LEU A 35 0.98 -3.88 8.51
N LYS A 36 1.97 -3.26 7.87
CA LYS A 36 3.39 -3.45 8.18
C LYS A 36 3.84 -2.72 9.44
N GLU A 37 3.13 -1.68 9.87
CA GLU A 37 3.37 -1.02 11.16
C GLU A 37 3.23 -2.00 12.33
N ASN A 38 2.32 -2.98 12.17
CA ASN A 38 2.27 -4.13 13.07
C ASN A 38 3.49 -5.03 12.81
N ARG A 39 4.54 -4.87 13.63
CA ARG A 39 5.81 -5.62 13.54
C ARG A 39 5.60 -7.13 13.41
N ARG A 40 4.55 -7.68 14.03
CA ARG A 40 4.25 -9.11 13.96
C ARG A 40 3.89 -9.59 12.57
N ILE A 41 3.14 -8.78 11.83
CA ILE A 41 2.73 -9.04 10.46
C ILE A 41 3.87 -8.73 9.49
N GLY A 42 4.55 -7.60 9.68
CA GLY A 42 5.66 -7.16 8.82
C GLY A 42 6.85 -8.12 8.81
N THR A 43 7.25 -8.62 9.98
CA THR A 43 8.35 -9.58 10.13
C THR A 43 7.91 -11.03 9.93
N ARG A 44 6.60 -11.29 9.80
CA ARG A 44 6.01 -12.63 9.67
C ARG A 44 6.46 -13.59 10.79
N TYR A 45 6.20 -13.23 12.05
CA TYR A 45 6.54 -14.11 13.19
C TYR A 45 5.75 -15.42 13.21
N ASP A 46 4.52 -15.41 12.68
CA ASP A 46 3.68 -16.61 12.63
C ASP A 46 4.14 -17.57 11.53
N LYS A 47 4.52 -18.79 11.95
CA LYS A 47 4.94 -19.87 11.04
C LYS A 47 3.75 -20.52 10.32
N LEU A 48 2.60 -20.59 10.99
CA LEU A 48 1.42 -21.24 10.44
C LEU A 48 0.58 -20.24 9.63
N ALA A 49 0.16 -20.64 8.43
CA ALA A 49 -0.66 -19.79 7.57
C ALA A 49 -1.99 -19.36 8.22
N LYS A 50 -2.61 -20.26 9.00
CA LYS A 50 -3.87 -19.98 9.72
C LYS A 50 -3.70 -18.87 10.77
N SER A 51 -2.65 -18.94 11.58
CA SER A 51 -2.43 -17.93 12.62
C SER A 51 -1.99 -16.60 12.02
N TYR A 52 -1.18 -16.61 10.96
CA TYR A 52 -0.85 -15.41 10.20
C TYR A 52 -2.10 -14.73 9.61
N ALA A 53 -2.98 -15.51 8.96
CA ALA A 53 -4.23 -14.99 8.41
C ALA A 53 -5.12 -14.38 9.51
N ALA A 54 -5.26 -15.05 10.66
CA ALA A 54 -6.03 -14.52 11.79
C ALA A 54 -5.47 -13.17 12.30
N MET A 55 -4.14 -13.02 12.37
CA MET A 55 -3.51 -11.76 12.76
C MET A 55 -3.75 -10.63 11.77
N VAL A 56 -3.72 -10.94 10.46
CA VAL A 56 -4.05 -9.96 9.41
C VAL A 56 -5.52 -9.53 9.52
N THR A 57 -6.45 -10.48 9.68
CA THR A 57 -7.87 -10.19 9.86
C THR A 57 -8.10 -9.33 11.10
N LEU A 58 -7.47 -9.66 12.23
CA LEU A 58 -7.56 -8.88 13.45
C LEU A 58 -7.05 -7.44 13.25
N ALA A 59 -5.91 -7.27 12.58
CA ALA A 59 -5.37 -5.94 12.30
C ALA A 59 -6.31 -5.10 11.42
N CYS A 60 -6.96 -5.72 10.43
CA CYS A 60 -7.99 -5.07 9.63
C CYS A 60 -9.20 -4.66 10.49
N CYS A 61 -9.72 -5.56 11.34
CA CYS A 61 -10.84 -5.27 12.23
C CYS A 61 -10.54 -4.08 13.16
N LEU A 62 -9.38 -4.08 13.82
CA LEU A 62 -8.95 -2.99 14.70
C LEU A 62 -8.85 -1.66 13.94
N ARG A 63 -8.36 -1.68 12.70
CA ARG A 63 -8.27 -0.48 11.86
C ARG A 63 -9.65 0.08 11.51
N CYS A 64 -10.62 -0.79 11.18
CA CYS A 64 -12.00 -0.41 10.90
C CYS A 64 -12.68 0.18 12.13
N ILE A 65 -12.50 -0.45 13.30
CA ILE A 65 -13.07 0.02 14.56
C ILE A 65 -12.51 1.41 14.92
N ARG A 66 -11.19 1.61 14.85
CA ARG A 66 -10.57 2.93 15.06
C ARG A 66 -11.13 4.00 14.11
N GLN A 67 -11.34 3.63 12.85
CA GLN A 67 -11.90 4.54 11.87
C GLN A 67 -13.36 4.90 12.19
N TYR A 68 -14.16 3.92 12.59
CA TYR A 68 -15.55 4.14 12.98
C TYR A 68 -15.68 5.10 14.16
N PHE A 69 -14.87 4.90 15.23
CA PHE A 69 -14.85 5.82 16.36
C PHE A 69 -14.35 7.23 15.97
N SER A 70 -13.37 7.32 15.07
CA SER A 70 -12.86 8.60 14.58
C SER A 70 -13.86 9.39 13.74
N TYR A 71 -14.81 8.72 13.06
CA TYR A 71 -15.87 9.41 12.31
C TYR A 71 -17.07 9.81 13.18
N LYS A 72 -17.21 9.18 14.35
CA LYS A 72 -18.32 9.42 15.27
C LYS A 72 -18.03 10.53 16.29
N THR A 73 -16.78 10.98 16.35
CA THR A 73 -16.29 12.08 17.18
C THR A 73 -16.11 13.30 16.28
#